data_AF-A0AA88TCU6-F1
#
_entry.id   AF-A0AA88TCU6-F1
#
_cell.length_a   1.000
_cell.length_b   1.000
_cell.length_c   1.000
_cell.angle_alpha   90.00
_cell.angle_beta   90.00
_cell.angle_gamma   90.00
#
_symmetry.space_group_name_H-M   'P 1'
#
loop_
_entity.id
_entity.type
_entity.pdbx_description
1 polymer ?
#
loop_
_entity_poly.entity_id
_entity_poly.type
_entity_poly.pdbx_seq_one_letter_code
_entity_poly.pdbx_strand_id
1 'polypeptide(L)'
;MSSKKKPKATEESDNEPVMVEELYTGYLLKSPLQPAMNKNTKLWKRCFFVLSKTSEDSYQLIYHINNERRDKPLGEIDLSKISLLFVGPETHQKRDWIQENFKFSPFSVLFLRVEEEVTPKNSRDYFLIGENRESVNVTSEDSLLECVTEAFNDVSQKDKVKIKGILSSQSVEAVPLLSWTTGDFNNFKPYSD
;
A
#
# COMPACT_ATOMS: atom_id res chain seq x y z
N MET A 1 -10.73 64.61 7.23
CA MET A 1 -10.57 63.79 8.44
C MET A 1 -10.98 62.36 8.12
N SER A 2 -10.16 61.41 8.55
CA SER A 2 -10.15 60.00 8.18
C SER A 2 -11.41 59.23 8.58
N SER A 3 -11.76 58.22 7.79
CA SER A 3 -12.41 57.01 8.31
C SER A 3 -12.00 55.82 7.44
N LYS A 4 -10.90 55.15 7.86
CA LYS A 4 -10.45 53.86 7.35
C LYS A 4 -11.42 52.79 7.86
N LYS A 5 -12.10 52.07 6.95
CA LYS A 5 -12.73 50.78 7.27
C LYS A 5 -11.69 49.67 7.04
N LYS A 6 -11.43 48.93 8.11
CA LYS A 6 -10.51 47.79 8.24
C LYS A 6 -11.10 46.58 7.50
N PRO A 7 -10.34 45.83 6.67
CA PRO A 7 -10.78 44.50 6.29
C PRO A 7 -10.47 43.50 7.39
N LYS A 8 -11.42 42.59 7.51
CA LYS A 8 -11.57 41.43 8.40
C LYS A 8 -10.38 40.48 8.25
N ALA A 9 -9.86 40.00 9.39
CA ALA A 9 -8.89 38.91 9.42
C ALA A 9 -9.57 37.65 8.87
N THR A 10 -8.96 37.10 7.82
CA THR A 10 -9.22 35.73 7.37
C THR A 10 -8.50 34.82 8.36
N GLU A 11 -9.27 33.95 9.00
CA GLU A 11 -8.75 32.85 9.82
C GLU A 11 -7.96 31.93 8.89
N GLU A 12 -6.64 32.06 8.96
CA GLU A 12 -5.67 31.15 8.39
C GLU A 12 -5.73 29.90 9.26
N SER A 13 -6.34 28.83 8.73
CA SER A 13 -6.32 27.54 9.43
C SER A 13 -4.88 27.08 9.51
N ASP A 14 -4.38 26.98 10.74
CA ASP A 14 -3.09 26.40 11.07
C ASP A 14 -2.99 25.00 10.46
N ASN A 15 -2.40 24.91 9.26
CA ASN A 15 -1.93 23.65 8.72
C ASN A 15 -0.60 23.38 9.42
N GLU A 16 -0.67 22.66 10.53
CA GLU A 16 0.51 22.04 11.13
C GLU A 16 1.29 21.31 10.02
N PRO A 17 2.60 21.54 9.86
CA PRO A 17 3.37 20.91 8.80
C PRO A 17 3.38 19.41 9.09
N VAL A 18 2.60 18.65 8.31
CA VAL A 18 2.71 17.20 8.28
C VAL A 18 4.15 16.89 7.93
N MET A 19 4.88 16.30 8.87
CA MET A 19 6.30 15.99 8.72
C MET A 19 6.44 14.86 7.69
N VAL A 20 6.80 15.23 6.46
CA VAL A 20 7.04 14.27 5.37
C VAL A 20 8.54 13.97 5.31
N GLU A 21 8.91 12.76 5.70
CA GLU A 21 10.27 12.25 5.60
C GLU A 21 10.46 11.48 4.28
N GLU A 22 11.38 11.92 3.43
CA GLU A 22 11.78 11.20 2.22
C GLU A 22 12.75 10.08 2.61
N LEU A 23 12.34 8.83 2.44
CA LEU A 23 13.14 7.67 2.84
C LEU A 23 14.06 7.20 1.71
N TYR A 24 13.48 6.97 0.53
CA TYR A 24 14.19 6.40 -0.60
C TYR A 24 13.71 6.99 -1.92
N THR A 25 14.64 7.11 -2.87
CA THR A 25 14.32 7.55 -4.22
C THR A 25 15.07 6.76 -5.28
N GLY A 26 14.51 6.71 -6.48
CA GLY A 26 15.15 5.96 -7.56
C GLY A 26 14.34 5.94 -8.85
N TYR A 27 15.00 5.49 -9.91
CA TYR A 27 14.35 5.28 -11.19
C TYR A 27 13.87 3.84 -11.32
N LEU A 28 12.60 3.69 -11.71
CA LEU A 28 12.00 2.39 -12.03
C LEU A 28 11.27 2.49 -13.37
N LEU A 29 11.21 1.38 -14.09
CA LEU A 29 10.31 1.20 -15.22
C LEU A 29 8.93 0.81 -14.70
N LYS A 30 7.92 1.62 -15.03
CA LYS A 30 6.53 1.42 -14.62
C LYS A 30 5.69 0.90 -15.78
N SER A 31 4.91 -0.15 -15.54
CA SER A 31 3.95 -0.66 -16.53
C SER A 31 2.90 0.39 -16.93
N PRO A 32 2.39 0.33 -18.18
CA PRO A 32 1.22 1.11 -18.57
C PRO A 32 -0.05 0.51 -17.94
N LEU A 33 -1.16 1.26 -18.00
CA LEU A 33 -2.45 0.77 -17.54
C LEU A 33 -2.90 -0.45 -18.36
N GLN A 34 -3.60 -1.39 -17.73
CA GLN A 34 -4.22 -2.50 -18.45
C GLN A 34 -5.30 -1.98 -19.41
N PRO A 35 -5.49 -2.61 -20.59
CA PRO A 35 -4.88 -3.85 -21.07
C PRO A 35 -3.60 -3.65 -21.90
N ALA A 36 -3.00 -2.45 -21.90
CA ALA A 36 -1.90 -2.12 -22.82
C ALA A 36 -0.53 -2.72 -22.42
N MET A 37 -0.46 -3.34 -21.24
CA MET A 37 0.78 -3.80 -20.61
C MET A 37 1.64 -4.74 -21.45
N ASN A 38 1.02 -5.74 -22.09
CA ASN A 38 1.74 -6.78 -22.83
C ASN A 38 1.77 -6.51 -24.35
N LYS A 39 1.43 -5.28 -24.76
CA LYS A 39 1.33 -4.94 -26.18
C LYS A 39 2.67 -4.45 -26.75
N ASN A 40 3.41 -3.66 -25.96
CA ASN A 40 4.65 -3.04 -26.43
C ASN A 40 5.50 -2.56 -25.25
N THR A 41 6.78 -2.91 -25.24
CA THR A 41 7.76 -2.47 -24.23
C THR A 41 7.94 -0.95 -24.20
N LYS A 42 7.76 -0.25 -25.32
CA LYS A 42 7.86 1.22 -25.40
C LYS A 42 6.79 1.97 -24.60
N LEU A 43 5.73 1.29 -24.17
CA LEU A 43 4.69 1.87 -23.33
C LEU A 43 5.08 1.89 -21.84
N TRP A 44 6.11 1.15 -21.47
CA TRP A 44 6.68 1.18 -20.13
C TRP A 44 7.46 2.48 -19.98
N LYS A 45 7.17 3.20 -18.91
CA LYS A 45 7.72 4.53 -18.68
C LYS A 45 8.74 4.45 -17.57
N ARG A 46 9.94 4.95 -17.83
CA ARG A 46 10.93 5.24 -16.80
C ARG A 46 10.42 6.44 -16.01
N CYS A 47 10.23 6.26 -14.71
CA CYS A 47 9.76 7.30 -13.80
C CYS A 47 10.69 7.39 -12.60
N PHE A 48 10.77 8.58 -12.01
CA PHE A 48 11.48 8.81 -10.77
C PHE A 48 10.51 8.66 -9.61
N PHE A 49 10.77 7.72 -8.72
CA PHE A 49 9.94 7.37 -7.59
C PHE A 49 10.54 7.94 -6.30
N VAL A 50 9.64 8.35 -5.41
CA VAL A 50 9.93 8.86 -4.07
C VAL A 50 9.07 8.09 -3.09
N LEU A 51 9.71 7.29 -2.24
CA LEU A 51 9.08 6.66 -1.09
C LEU A 51 9.24 7.61 0.10
N SER A 52 8.11 8.08 0.61
CA SER A 52 8.07 8.98 1.76
C SER A 52 7.20 8.40 2.87
N LYS A 53 7.45 8.91 4.07
CA LYS A 53 6.71 8.63 5.28
C LYS A 53 6.09 9.93 5.79
N THR A 54 4.77 10.01 5.84
CA THR A 54 4.00 11.22 6.17
C THR A 54 3.67 11.32 7.65
N SER A 55 3.65 10.19 8.35
CA SER A 55 3.39 10.05 9.78
C SER A 55 4.03 8.75 10.28
N GLU A 56 3.95 8.44 11.57
CA GLU A 56 4.59 7.22 12.13
C GLU A 56 4.18 5.92 11.40
N ASP A 57 3.02 5.92 10.74
CA ASP A 57 2.39 4.74 10.14
C ASP A 57 1.95 4.90 8.67
N SER A 58 2.14 6.05 8.02
CA SER A 58 1.68 6.26 6.64
C SER A 58 2.84 6.38 5.66
N TYR A 59 2.89 5.46 4.70
CA TYR A 59 3.86 5.47 3.61
C TYR A 59 3.18 5.80 2.28
N GLN A 60 3.86 6.62 1.48
CA GLN A 60 3.42 7.00 0.15
C GLN A 60 4.54 6.77 -0.85
N LEU A 61 4.17 6.24 -2.01
CA LEU A 61 5.08 6.09 -3.14
C LEU A 61 4.60 6.99 -4.29
N ILE A 62 5.22 8.16 -4.42
CA ILE A 62 4.92 9.15 -5.44
C ILE A 62 5.87 8.95 -6.62
N TYR A 63 5.39 9.17 -7.85
CA TYR A 63 6.25 9.09 -9.02
C TYR A 63 6.12 10.32 -9.93
N HIS A 64 7.26 10.69 -10.50
CA HIS A 64 7.47 11.85 -11.35
C HIS A 64 8.06 11.43 -12.69
N ILE A 65 8.04 12.35 -13.65
CA ILE A 65 8.69 12.11 -14.95
C ILE A 65 10.20 11.92 -14.78
N ASN A 66 10.82 12.72 -13.90
CA ASN A 66 12.24 12.69 -13.57
C ASN A 66 12.50 13.39 -12.22
N ASN A 67 13.75 13.36 -11.77
CA ASN A 67 14.17 13.97 -10.52
C ASN A 67 14.06 15.51 -10.51
N GLU A 68 14.16 16.14 -11.67
CA GLU A 68 14.17 17.61 -11.80
C GLU A 68 12.76 18.21 -11.75
N ARG A 69 11.72 17.43 -12.05
CA ARG A 69 10.31 17.86 -12.11
C ARG A 69 9.47 17.19 -11.02
N ARG A 70 9.92 17.36 -9.77
CA ARG A 70 9.20 16.89 -8.58
C ARG A 70 7.98 17.75 -8.23
N ASP A 71 7.85 18.94 -8.83
CA ASP A 71 6.73 19.88 -8.62
C ASP A 71 5.38 19.34 -9.10
N LYS A 72 5.39 18.38 -10.04
CA LYS A 72 4.18 17.80 -10.63
C LYS A 72 4.23 16.28 -10.56
N PRO A 73 3.60 15.65 -9.56
CA PRO A 73 3.52 14.19 -9.51
C PRO A 73 2.69 13.67 -10.69
N LEU A 74 3.17 12.58 -11.29
CA LEU A 74 2.43 11.83 -12.32
C LEU A 74 1.39 10.90 -11.68
N GLY A 75 1.61 10.53 -10.42
CA GLY A 75 0.66 9.79 -9.61
C GLY A 75 1.26 9.38 -8.29
N GLU A 76 0.41 8.75 -7.49
CA GLU A 76 0.68 8.33 -6.13
C GLU A 76 0.17 6.91 -5.94
N ILE A 77 0.91 6.13 -5.15
CA ILE A 77 0.52 4.82 -4.66
C ILE A 77 0.56 4.91 -3.14
N ASP A 78 -0.62 4.89 -2.53
CA ASP A 78 -0.79 4.77 -1.09
C ASP A 78 -0.56 3.31 -0.69
N LEU A 79 0.43 3.06 0.18
CA LEU A 79 0.80 1.70 0.56
C LEU A 79 -0.29 1.02 1.40
N SER A 80 -1.13 1.79 2.11
CA SER A 80 -2.25 1.23 2.88
C SER A 80 -3.35 0.63 2.00
N LYS A 81 -3.40 1.04 0.72
CA LYS A 81 -4.38 0.55 -0.27
C LYS A 81 -3.88 -0.63 -1.08
N ILE A 82 -2.65 -1.08 -0.83
CA ILE A 82 -2.10 -2.24 -1.50
C ILE A 82 -2.72 -3.50 -0.90
N SER A 83 -3.45 -4.27 -1.70
CA SER A 83 -4.02 -5.55 -1.27
C SER A 83 -3.14 -6.75 -1.60
N LEU A 84 -2.24 -6.64 -2.57
CA LEU A 84 -1.26 -7.68 -2.91
C LEU A 84 0.09 -7.07 -3.31
N LEU A 85 1.18 -7.68 -2.83
CA LEU A 85 2.55 -7.35 -3.21
C LEU A 85 3.34 -8.65 -3.44
N PHE A 86 4.05 -8.74 -4.57
CA PHE A 86 4.96 -9.85 -4.88
C PHE A 86 6.27 -9.36 -5.47
N VAL A 87 7.38 -9.76 -4.87
CA VAL A 87 8.72 -9.64 -5.45
C VAL A 87 8.96 -10.84 -6.36
N GLY A 88 9.40 -10.58 -7.60
CA GLY A 88 9.65 -11.62 -8.61
C GLY A 88 8.45 -12.56 -8.78
N PRO A 89 7.29 -12.08 -9.27
CA PRO A 89 6.03 -12.83 -9.23
C PRO A 89 6.09 -14.09 -10.11
N GLU A 90 6.54 -15.20 -9.53
CA GLU A 90 6.88 -16.43 -10.27
C GLU A 90 5.67 -17.10 -10.94
N THR A 91 4.51 -17.00 -10.31
CA THR A 91 3.25 -17.63 -10.73
C THR A 91 2.32 -16.69 -11.51
N HIS A 92 2.73 -15.43 -11.72
CA HIS A 92 1.86 -14.47 -12.38
C HIS A 92 1.89 -14.66 -13.91
N GLN A 93 0.72 -14.76 -14.55
CA GLN A 93 0.56 -15.03 -15.99
C GLN A 93 1.36 -14.08 -16.91
N LYS A 94 1.66 -12.87 -16.43
CA LYS A 94 2.40 -11.84 -17.18
C LYS A 94 3.92 -11.88 -17.00
N ARG A 95 4.43 -12.73 -16.09
CA ARG A 95 5.86 -12.83 -15.79
C ARG A 95 6.66 -13.22 -17.02
N ASP A 96 6.24 -14.27 -17.73
CA ASP A 96 6.96 -14.80 -18.88
C ASP A 96 7.16 -13.71 -19.93
N TRP A 97 6.10 -12.96 -20.25
CA TRP A 97 6.18 -11.85 -21.18
C TRP A 97 7.16 -10.76 -20.72
N ILE A 98 7.17 -10.38 -19.43
CA ILE A 98 8.11 -9.39 -18.89
C ILE A 98 9.55 -9.89 -19.02
N GLN A 99 9.81 -11.14 -18.65
CA GLN A 99 11.14 -11.72 -18.66
C GLN A 99 11.70 -11.89 -20.09
N GLU A 100 10.84 -12.22 -21.07
CA GLU A 100 11.23 -12.29 -22.48
C GLU A 100 11.55 -10.92 -23.08
N ASN A 101 10.80 -9.89 -22.67
CA ASN A 101 10.86 -8.57 -23.29
C ASN A 101 11.83 -7.60 -22.61
N PHE A 102 12.22 -7.89 -21.36
CA PHE A 102 13.14 -7.06 -20.60
C PHE A 102 14.33 -7.88 -20.09
N LYS A 103 15.55 -7.38 -20.34
CA LYS A 103 16.81 -8.01 -19.91
C LYS A 103 17.13 -7.68 -18.45
N PHE A 104 16.26 -8.06 -17.51
CA PHE A 104 16.48 -7.85 -16.08
C PHE A 104 16.47 -9.14 -15.29
N SER A 105 17.04 -9.11 -14.08
CA SER A 105 16.92 -10.20 -13.13
C SER A 105 15.44 -10.36 -12.75
N PRO A 106 14.92 -11.59 -12.58
CA PRO A 106 13.54 -11.82 -12.14
C PRO A 106 13.25 -11.18 -10.77
N PHE A 107 14.26 -11.00 -9.91
CA PHE A 107 14.15 -10.31 -8.63
C PHE A 107 14.06 -8.78 -8.75
N SER A 108 14.33 -8.23 -9.94
CA SER A 108 14.19 -6.81 -10.23
C SER A 108 12.77 -6.43 -10.63
N VAL A 109 11.76 -7.27 -10.36
CA VAL A 109 10.36 -7.01 -10.71
C VAL A 109 9.50 -7.05 -9.44
N LEU A 110 8.75 -5.97 -9.21
CA LEU A 110 7.79 -5.84 -8.12
C LEU A 110 6.38 -5.70 -8.71
N PHE A 111 5.47 -6.56 -8.26
CA PHE A 111 4.05 -6.47 -8.56
C PHE A 111 3.29 -5.90 -7.37
N LEU A 112 2.38 -4.96 -7.64
CA LEU A 112 1.49 -4.36 -6.65
C LEU A 112 0.06 -4.37 -7.17
N ARG A 113 -0.92 -4.69 -6.32
CA ARG A 113 -2.34 -4.44 -6.57
C ARG A 113 -2.85 -3.41 -5.58
N VAL A 114 -3.38 -2.31 -6.09
CA VAL A 114 -3.92 -1.20 -5.28
C VAL A 114 -5.43 -1.16 -5.45
N GLU A 115 -6.17 -1.04 -4.35
CA GLU A 115 -7.62 -0.87 -4.36
C GLU A 115 -8.02 0.61 -4.52
N GLU A 116 -9.00 0.89 -5.38
CA GLU A 116 -9.52 2.26 -5.56
C GLU A 116 -10.83 2.45 -4.79
N GLU A 117 -10.86 3.43 -3.88
CA GLU A 117 -12.01 3.70 -2.99
C GLU A 117 -13.32 4.05 -3.72
N VAL A 118 -13.22 4.71 -4.89
CA VAL A 118 -14.38 5.24 -5.62
C VAL A 118 -15.25 4.11 -6.18
N THR A 119 -14.69 2.91 -6.35
CA THR A 119 -15.41 1.75 -6.87
C THR A 119 -14.79 0.45 -6.31
N PRO A 120 -15.46 -0.27 -5.40
CA PRO A 120 -14.95 -1.47 -4.73
C PRO A 120 -14.57 -2.67 -5.63
N LYS A 121 -14.70 -2.52 -6.96
CA LYS A 121 -14.32 -3.52 -7.97
C LYS A 121 -13.15 -3.10 -8.85
N ASN A 122 -12.67 -1.87 -8.73
CA ASN A 122 -11.57 -1.39 -9.53
C ASN A 122 -10.30 -1.48 -8.68
N SER A 123 -9.50 -2.50 -8.97
CA SER A 123 -8.14 -2.59 -8.49
C SER A 123 -7.19 -2.33 -9.64
N ARG A 124 -6.10 -1.63 -9.35
CA ARG A 124 -5.05 -1.34 -10.32
C ARG A 124 -3.83 -2.18 -10.02
N ASP A 125 -3.46 -2.99 -11.01
CA ASP A 125 -2.21 -3.72 -11.00
C ASP A 125 -1.07 -2.83 -11.53
N TYR A 126 0.02 -2.78 -10.79
CA TYR A 126 1.28 -2.14 -11.16
C TYR A 126 2.39 -3.19 -11.26
N PHE A 127 3.26 -3.03 -12.26
CA PHE A 127 4.54 -3.71 -12.32
C PHE A 127 5.62 -2.64 -12.35
N LEU A 128 6.53 -2.73 -11.39
CA LEU A 128 7.69 -1.87 -11.26
C LEU A 128 8.92 -2.72 -11.50
N ILE A 129 9.82 -2.25 -12.37
CA ILE A 129 11.04 -2.96 -12.69
C ILE A 129 12.23 -2.08 -12.32
N GLY A 130 13.12 -2.62 -11.49
CA GLY A 130 14.37 -1.99 -11.10
C GLY A 130 15.34 -1.96 -12.28
N GLU A 131 16.00 -0.83 -12.48
CA GLU A 131 17.06 -0.75 -13.49
C GLU A 131 18.30 -1.50 -13.00
N ASN A 132 18.73 -2.50 -13.77
CA ASN A 132 20.02 -3.13 -13.55
C ASN A 132 21.11 -2.14 -14.00
N ARG A 133 21.87 -1.58 -13.06
CA ARG A 133 23.01 -0.74 -13.40
C ARG A 133 24.14 -1.65 -13.85
N GLU A 134 24.48 -1.61 -15.14
CA GLU A 134 25.77 -2.11 -15.65
C GLU A 134 26.99 -1.36 -15.06
N SER A 135 26.82 -0.50 -14.06
CA SER A 135 27.90 0.25 -13.43
C SER A 135 27.82 0.15 -11.91
N VAL A 136 28.85 -0.52 -11.38
CA VAL A 136 29.49 -0.39 -10.06
C VAL A 136 28.61 -0.59 -8.81
N ASN A 137 28.87 -1.71 -8.11
CA ASN A 137 28.69 -1.92 -6.66
C ASN A 137 27.62 -1.05 -5.96
N VAL A 138 26.37 -1.22 -6.35
CA VAL A 138 25.26 -0.94 -5.42
C VAL A 138 25.02 -2.26 -4.72
N THR A 139 25.46 -2.35 -3.47
CA THR A 139 25.12 -3.44 -2.55
C THR A 139 23.61 -3.64 -2.57
N SER A 140 23.20 -4.90 -2.63
CA SER A 140 21.85 -5.37 -2.91
C SER A 140 20.77 -4.87 -1.95
N GLU A 141 21.14 -4.24 -0.83
CA GLU A 141 20.27 -3.80 0.27
C GLU A 141 19.69 -2.37 0.11
N ASP A 142 20.07 -1.63 -0.95
CA ASP A 142 19.55 -0.26 -1.23
C ASP A 142 18.58 -0.20 -2.42
N SER A 143 18.03 -1.34 -2.82
CA SER A 143 17.09 -1.37 -3.95
C SER A 143 15.77 -0.73 -3.53
N LEU A 144 15.34 0.32 -4.24
CA LEU A 144 14.02 0.95 -3.99
C LEU A 144 12.87 -0.08 -3.97
N LEU A 145 12.98 -1.19 -4.72
CA LEU A 145 11.98 -2.26 -4.68
C LEU A 145 11.93 -2.99 -3.33
N GLU A 146 13.08 -3.19 -2.70
CA GLU A 146 13.21 -3.79 -1.37
C GLU A 146 12.64 -2.86 -0.31
N CYS A 147 13.01 -1.57 -0.34
CA CYS A 147 12.48 -0.59 0.61
C CYS A 147 10.95 -0.43 0.51
N VAL A 148 10.38 -0.46 -0.71
CA VAL A 148 8.92 -0.45 -0.90
C VAL A 148 8.29 -1.73 -0.31
N THR A 149 8.96 -2.88 -0.44
CA THR A 149 8.50 -4.16 0.11
C THR A 149 8.54 -4.15 1.64
N GLU A 150 9.61 -3.63 2.24
CA GLU A 150 9.74 -3.46 3.69
C GLU A 150 8.67 -2.51 4.23
N ALA A 151 8.50 -1.34 3.62
CA ALA A 151 7.47 -0.38 4.00
C ALA A 151 6.05 -1.00 3.94
N PHE A 152 5.77 -1.83 2.93
CA PHE A 152 4.50 -2.55 2.85
C PHE A 152 4.35 -3.59 3.97
N ASN A 153 5.42 -4.31 4.31
CA ASN A 153 5.40 -5.28 5.41
C ASN A 153 5.17 -4.59 6.76
N ASP A 154 5.75 -3.42 6.99
CA ASP A 154 5.53 -2.63 8.19
C ASP A 154 4.06 -2.22 8.35
N VAL A 155 3.42 -1.80 7.25
CA VAL A 155 1.98 -1.48 7.23
C VAL A 155 1.15 -2.75 7.48
N SER A 156 1.46 -3.85 6.78
CA SER A 156 0.68 -5.10 6.84
C SER A 156 0.76 -5.83 8.19
N GLN A 157 1.91 -5.79 8.87
CA GLN A 157 2.06 -6.41 10.19
C GLN A 157 1.27 -5.64 11.26
N LYS A 158 1.19 -4.31 11.13
CA LYS A 158 0.40 -3.47 12.05
C LYS A 158 -1.09 -3.77 11.96
N ASP A 159 -1.64 -4.04 10.77
CA ASP A 159 -3.05 -4.44 10.65
C ASP A 159 -3.35 -5.77 11.34
N LYS A 160 -2.43 -6.74 11.28
CA LYS A 160 -2.54 -8.01 12.03
C LYS A 160 -2.44 -7.81 13.54
N VAL A 161 -1.56 -6.93 14.01
CA VAL A 161 -1.41 -6.59 15.43
C VAL A 161 -2.62 -5.80 15.95
N LYS A 162 -3.17 -4.88 15.15
CA LYS A 162 -4.35 -4.08 15.49
C LYS A 162 -5.61 -4.94 15.58
N ILE A 163 -5.81 -5.89 14.65
CA ILE A 163 -6.90 -6.87 14.73
C ILE A 163 -6.75 -7.76 15.98
N LYS A 164 -5.53 -8.23 16.28
CA LYS A 164 -5.28 -9.01 17.51
C LYS A 164 -5.50 -8.19 18.79
N GLY A 165 -5.10 -6.91 18.81
CA GLY A 165 -5.29 -6.00 19.94
C GLY A 165 -6.76 -5.66 20.20
N ILE A 166 -7.57 -5.52 19.15
CA ILE A 166 -9.03 -5.33 19.25
C ILE A 166 -9.70 -6.61 19.77
N LEU A 167 -9.29 -7.78 19.28
CA LEU A 167 -9.80 -9.07 19.77
C LEU A 167 -9.37 -9.36 21.22
N SER A 168 -8.17 -8.93 21.63
CA SER A 168 -7.68 -9.05 23.00
C SER A 168 -8.36 -8.08 23.97
N SER A 169 -8.81 -6.91 23.50
CA SER A 169 -9.43 -5.87 24.34
C SER A 169 -10.94 -6.08 24.54
N GLN A 170 -11.57 -7.03 23.83
CA GLN A 170 -12.98 -7.39 24.02
C GLN A 170 -13.23 -8.48 25.08
N SER A 171 -12.22 -8.90 25.83
CA SER A 171 -12.42 -9.78 26.99
C SER A 171 -12.46 -8.94 28.27
N VAL A 172 -13.58 -8.26 28.50
CA VAL A 172 -13.96 -7.79 29.84
C VAL A 172 -15.29 -8.44 30.24
N GLU A 173 -15.14 -9.32 31.22
CA GLU A 173 -16.14 -9.84 32.16
C GLU A 173 -17.27 -10.72 31.60
N ALA A 174 -16.99 -12.03 31.62
CA ALA A 174 -18.04 -13.01 31.87
C ALA A 174 -18.73 -12.69 33.20
N VAL A 175 -19.99 -12.26 33.14
CA VAL A 175 -20.87 -12.18 34.31
C VAL A 175 -21.32 -13.60 34.67
N PRO A 176 -21.02 -14.13 35.88
CA PRO A 176 -21.54 -15.42 36.30
C PRO A 176 -22.69 -15.21 37.30
N LEU A 177 -23.94 -15.25 36.82
CA LEU A 177 -25.16 -15.24 37.65
C LEU A 177 -26.29 -15.82 36.78
N LEU A 178 -27.10 -16.82 37.11
CA LEU A 178 -27.40 -17.55 38.34
C LEU A 178 -27.66 -19.03 38.01
N SER A 179 -27.30 -19.92 38.92
CA SER A 179 -27.88 -21.26 39.04
C SER A 179 -29.37 -21.14 39.38
N TRP A 180 -30.25 -21.62 38.50
CA TRP A 180 -31.64 -21.89 38.82
C TRP A 180 -31.81 -23.39 39.08
N THR A 181 -32.39 -23.67 40.23
CA THR A 181 -32.70 -24.97 40.80
C THR A 181 -33.87 -25.64 40.08
N THR A 182 -33.77 -26.97 39.98
CA THR A 182 -34.82 -28.00 39.97
C THR A 182 -36.26 -27.56 39.63
N GLY A 183 -36.77 -28.06 38.51
CA GLY A 183 -38.20 -27.98 38.17
C GLY A 183 -38.55 -28.95 37.04
N ASP A 184 -39.15 -30.06 37.44
CA ASP A 184 -39.83 -31.11 36.68
C ASP A 184 -40.15 -30.86 35.19
N PHE A 185 -39.66 -31.76 34.33
CA PHE A 185 -40.43 -32.21 33.16
C PHE A 185 -40.34 -33.73 33.03
N ASN A 186 -41.36 -34.38 33.60
CA ASN A 186 -41.79 -35.70 33.18
C ASN A 186 -42.15 -35.72 31.68
N ASN A 187 -42.04 -36.91 31.10
CA ASN A 187 -42.49 -37.35 29.77
C ASN A 187 -41.62 -36.97 28.56
N PHE A 188 -40.72 -37.88 28.21
CA PHE A 188 -40.59 -38.32 26.82
C PHE A 188 -40.38 -39.84 26.78
N LYS A 189 -41.36 -40.56 26.22
CA LYS A 189 -41.29 -41.99 25.89
C LYS A 189 -40.34 -42.19 24.70
N PRO A 190 -39.53 -43.26 24.65
CA PRO A 190 -38.84 -43.65 23.43
C PRO A 190 -39.80 -44.38 22.51
N TYR A 191 -39.86 -43.98 21.24
CA TYR A 191 -40.35 -44.85 20.17
C TYR A 191 -39.14 -45.56 19.57
N SER A 192 -39.12 -46.88 19.72
CA SER A 192 -38.41 -47.82 18.87
C SER A 192 -39.45 -48.48 17.98
N ASP A 193 -39.29 -48.34 16.66
CA ASP A 193 -39.27 -49.41 15.66
C ASP A 193 -38.87 -48.83 14.30
#